data_AF-A0A7C6S146-F1
#
_entry.id   AF-A0A7C6S146-F1
#
_cell.length_a   1.000
_cell.length_b   1.000
_cell.length_c   1.000
_cell.angle_alpha   90.00
_cell.angle_beta   90.00
_cell.angle_gamma   90.00
#
_symmetry.space_group_name_H-M   'P 1'
#
loop_
_entity.id
_entity.type
_entity.pdbx_description
1 polymer ?
#
loop_
_entity_poly.entity_id
_entity_poly.type
_entity_poly.pdbx_seq_one_letter_code
_entity_poly.pdbx_strand_id
1 'polypeptide(L)'
;MKLNLYKIDSDFNEEINSKLEEKDYILCGSVSVESIKYDLFVNQNNRENIFWLNSMKQVFGTLNDMDNFGTIYNGILLISFSKIRKYAVTFGYAFHVLQEICDLNFAMDFAEKQLQSSHINLKSSSYVQNVKIKGLINLRSDLIAMNEAGESFNFVSGTPLNTDHFGKKLECSNSIQCSKKFSLQNLEDLKKIGHHINQIDLVIS
;
A
#
# COMPACT_ATOMS: atom_id res chain seq x y z
N MET A 1 -10.13 -8.77 -4.07
CA MET A 1 -9.66 -7.55 -3.37
C MET A 1 -8.73 -6.75 -4.28
N LYS A 2 -8.56 -5.45 -4.00
CA LYS A 2 -7.43 -4.66 -4.53
C LYS A 2 -6.24 -4.86 -3.60
N LEU A 3 -5.03 -4.88 -4.15
CA LEU A 3 -3.80 -5.01 -3.37
C LEU A 3 -3.07 -3.68 -3.36
N ASN A 4 -2.63 -3.24 -2.18
CA ASN A 4 -1.67 -2.16 -2.04
C ASN A 4 -0.30 -2.79 -1.85
N LEU A 5 0.52 -2.79 -2.90
CA LEU A 5 1.83 -3.40 -2.89
C LEU A 5 2.89 -2.36 -2.51
N TYR A 6 3.66 -2.67 -1.47
CA TYR A 6 4.82 -1.89 -1.04
C TYR A 6 6.08 -2.72 -1.26
N LYS A 7 7.17 -2.06 -1.65
CA LYS A 7 8.50 -2.64 -1.63
C LYS A 7 9.19 -2.19 -0.34
N ILE A 8 9.80 -3.12 0.37
CA ILE A 8 10.55 -2.81 1.60
C ILE A 8 11.90 -2.22 1.19
N ASP A 9 12.33 -1.18 1.89
CA ASP A 9 13.65 -0.60 1.67
C ASP A 9 14.73 -1.62 2.02
N SER A 10 15.83 -1.62 1.26
CA SER A 10 16.98 -2.47 1.53
C SER A 10 17.53 -2.30 2.94
N ASP A 11 17.46 -1.08 3.48
CA ASP A 11 18.00 -0.75 4.80
C ASP A 11 17.20 -1.44 5.93
N PHE A 12 15.91 -1.69 5.72
CA PHE A 12 15.04 -2.33 6.71
C PHE A 12 14.86 -3.84 6.50
N ASN A 13 15.55 -4.44 5.53
CA ASN A 13 15.37 -5.86 5.22
C ASN A 13 15.66 -6.76 6.42
N GLU A 14 16.70 -6.49 7.21
CA GLU A 14 17.05 -7.33 8.36
C GLU A 14 16.20 -6.99 9.60
N GLU A 15 15.79 -5.72 9.74
CA GLU A 15 15.12 -5.19 10.92
C GLU A 15 13.59 -5.22 10.84
N ILE A 16 13.01 -5.55 9.69
CA ILE A 16 11.55 -5.46 9.46
C ILE A 16 10.74 -6.23 10.50
N ASN A 17 11.19 -7.42 10.92
CA ASN A 17 10.47 -8.20 11.92
C ASN A 17 10.45 -7.47 13.27
N SER A 18 11.59 -6.93 13.71
CA SER A 18 11.70 -6.15 14.94
C SER A 18 10.86 -4.87 14.87
N LYS A 19 10.83 -4.19 13.72
CA LYS A 19 9.97 -3.01 13.50
C LYS A 19 8.48 -3.33 13.56
N LEU A 20 8.07 -4.49 13.05
CA LEU A 20 6.68 -4.94 13.15
C LEU A 20 6.32 -5.31 14.60
N GLU A 21 7.20 -6.00 15.31
CA GLU A 21 7.04 -6.33 16.72
C GLU A 21 6.95 -5.07 17.61
N GLU A 22 7.78 -4.04 17.35
CA GLU A 22 7.71 -2.72 18.01
C GLU A 22 6.34 -2.04 17.85
N LYS A 23 5.58 -2.39 16.81
CA LYS A 23 4.25 -1.83 16.50
C LYS A 23 3.13 -2.82 16.84
N ASP A 24 3.39 -3.77 17.73
CA ASP A 24 2.46 -4.80 18.23
C ASP A 24 1.89 -5.71 17.12
N TYR A 25 2.64 -5.94 16.04
CA TYR A 25 2.29 -6.96 15.04
C TYR A 25 2.89 -8.30 15.41
N ILE A 26 2.03 -9.33 15.47
CA ILE A 26 2.42 -10.69 15.82
C ILE A 26 2.41 -11.55 14.56
N LEU A 27 3.44 -12.38 14.38
CA LEU A 27 3.46 -13.38 13.31
C LEU A 27 2.42 -14.48 13.58
N CYS A 28 1.35 -14.50 12.80
CA CYS A 28 0.27 -15.48 12.94
C CYS A 28 0.46 -16.74 12.10
N GLY A 29 1.25 -16.67 11.03
CA GLY A 29 1.50 -17.83 10.20
C GLY A 29 2.46 -17.56 9.04
N SER A 30 3.10 -18.63 8.59
CA SER A 30 4.04 -18.61 7.48
C SER A 30 3.72 -19.73 6.50
N VAL A 31 3.69 -19.40 5.21
CA VAL A 31 3.50 -20.35 4.13
C VAL A 31 4.59 -20.12 3.09
N SER A 32 5.20 -21.20 2.61
CA SER A 32 6.14 -21.12 1.48
C SER A 32 5.52 -21.76 0.27
N VAL A 33 5.48 -21.03 -0.83
CA VAL A 33 4.99 -21.52 -2.12
C VAL A 33 6.08 -21.32 -3.15
N GLU A 34 6.56 -22.42 -3.72
CA GLU A 34 7.71 -22.43 -4.63
C GLU A 34 8.98 -21.88 -3.93
N SER A 35 9.49 -20.73 -4.37
CA SER A 35 10.64 -20.04 -3.79
C SER A 35 10.26 -18.77 -3.02
N ILE A 36 8.96 -18.54 -2.81
CA ILE A 36 8.43 -17.33 -2.18
C ILE A 36 7.89 -17.68 -0.80
N LYS A 37 8.38 -16.96 0.21
CA LYS A 37 7.90 -17.06 1.60
C LYS A 37 6.87 -15.96 1.87
N TYR A 38 5.74 -16.35 2.44
CA TYR A 38 4.64 -15.48 2.82
C TYR A 38 4.49 -15.54 4.34
N ASP A 39 4.70 -14.42 5.02
CA ASP A 39 4.57 -14.29 6.47
C ASP A 39 3.41 -13.33 6.78
N LEU A 40 2.40 -13.81 7.52
CA LEU A 40 1.23 -13.03 7.91
C LEU A 40 1.41 -12.48 9.32
N PHE A 41 1.48 -11.17 9.41
CA PHE A 41 1.53 -10.42 10.66
C PHE A 41 0.17 -9.78 10.94
N VAL A 42 -0.32 -9.88 12.17
CA VAL A 42 -1.59 -9.28 12.57
C VAL A 42 -1.39 -8.48 13.85
N ASN A 43 -1.92 -7.26 13.85
CA ASN A 43 -2.08 -6.44 15.04
C ASN A 43 -3.57 -6.41 15.40
N GLN A 44 -3.88 -6.74 16.65
CA GLN A 44 -5.20 -6.62 17.22
C GLN A 44 -5.24 -5.41 18.16
N ASN A 45 -5.82 -4.31 17.67
CA ASN A 45 -6.06 -3.14 18.51
C ASN A 45 -7.39 -3.29 19.23
N ASN A 46 -7.35 -3.70 20.49
CA ASN A 46 -8.51 -3.64 21.38
C ASN A 46 -8.68 -2.21 21.90
N ARG A 47 -9.53 -1.43 21.25
CA ARG A 47 -10.00 -0.12 21.73
C ARG A 47 -11.09 -0.30 22.79
N GLU A 48 -10.82 -1.16 23.76
CA GLU A 48 -11.69 -1.24 24.93
C GLU A 48 -11.53 0.07 25.72
N ASN A 49 -12.66 0.67 26.09
CA ASN A 49 -12.75 1.80 27.02
C ASN A 49 -12.29 3.17 26.49
N ILE A 50 -12.88 3.61 25.39
CA ILE A 50 -12.69 4.98 24.88
C ILE A 50 -13.42 5.98 25.80
N PHE A 51 -12.66 6.83 26.50
CA PHE A 51 -13.21 7.80 27.48
C PHE A 51 -14.33 8.69 26.92
N TRP A 52 -14.16 9.25 25.71
CA TRP A 52 -15.19 10.08 25.09
C TRP A 52 -16.45 9.28 24.76
N LEU A 53 -16.34 8.00 24.43
CA LEU A 53 -17.49 7.13 24.14
C LEU A 53 -18.32 6.91 25.40
N ASN A 54 -17.66 6.76 26.55
CA ASN A 54 -18.33 6.71 27.85
C ASN A 54 -19.02 8.04 28.18
N SER A 55 -18.39 9.17 27.90
CA SER A 55 -19.02 10.50 28.07
C SER A 55 -20.24 10.66 27.15
N MET A 56 -20.18 10.19 25.91
CA MET A 56 -21.30 10.24 24.97
C MET A 56 -22.43 9.28 25.37
N LYS A 57 -22.11 8.09 25.88
CA LYS A 57 -23.09 7.15 26.47
C LYS A 57 -23.90 7.81 27.59
N GLN A 58 -23.22 8.56 28.47
CA GLN A 58 -23.87 9.29 29.56
C GLN A 58 -24.78 10.43 29.07
N VAL A 59 -24.36 11.17 28.04
CA VAL A 59 -25.13 12.33 27.53
C VAL A 59 -26.31 11.92 26.65
N PHE A 60 -26.17 10.89 25.83
CA PHE A 60 -27.14 10.56 24.78
C PHE A 60 -28.04 9.35 25.09
N GLY A 61 -27.75 8.56 26.12
CA GLY A 61 -28.66 7.53 26.67
C GLY A 61 -29.02 6.34 25.76
N THR A 62 -28.58 6.31 24.50
CA THR A 62 -28.93 5.28 23.49
C THR A 62 -27.72 4.79 22.69
N LEU A 63 -26.70 4.29 23.39
CA LEU A 63 -25.51 3.68 22.76
C LEU A 63 -25.24 2.25 23.27
N ASN A 64 -26.25 1.57 23.81
CA ASN A 64 -26.10 0.22 24.39
C ASN A 64 -25.76 -0.86 23.34
N ASP A 65 -26.10 -0.66 22.06
CA ASP A 65 -25.76 -1.62 20.98
C ASP A 65 -24.37 -1.38 20.35
N MET A 66 -23.60 -0.41 20.86
CA MET A 66 -22.33 0.04 20.28
C MET A 66 -21.09 -0.59 20.93
N ASP A 67 -21.24 -1.67 21.69
CA ASP A 67 -20.14 -2.28 22.45
C ASP A 67 -19.08 -2.96 21.56
N ASN A 68 -19.35 -3.17 20.26
CA ASN A 68 -18.42 -3.77 19.29
C ASN A 68 -17.55 -2.77 18.50
N PHE A 69 -17.41 -1.52 18.94
CA PHE A 69 -16.44 -0.58 18.35
C PHE A 69 -14.96 -1.00 18.53
N GLY A 70 -14.68 -1.92 19.46
CA GLY A 70 -13.37 -2.07 20.10
C GLY A 70 -12.29 -2.68 19.24
N THR A 71 -12.53 -3.80 18.57
CA THR A 71 -11.44 -4.62 18.03
C THR A 71 -11.22 -4.38 16.54
N ILE A 72 -10.16 -3.65 16.22
CA ILE A 72 -9.70 -3.45 14.84
C ILE A 72 -8.55 -4.41 14.57
N TYR A 73 -8.71 -5.27 13.57
CA TYR A 73 -7.64 -6.12 13.06
C TYR A 73 -6.93 -5.43 11.90
N ASN A 74 -5.62 -5.29 12.04
CA ASN A 74 -4.75 -4.81 10.97
C ASN A 74 -3.82 -5.94 10.57
N GLY A 75 -3.62 -6.15 9.26
CA GLY A 75 -2.83 -7.25 8.74
C GLY A 75 -1.73 -6.75 7.81
N ILE A 76 -0.55 -7.37 7.88
CA ILE A 76 0.53 -7.17 6.92
C ILE A 76 0.93 -8.56 6.43
N LEU A 77 0.84 -8.77 5.12
CA LEU A 77 1.40 -9.95 4.48
C LEU A 77 2.75 -9.58 3.89
N LEU A 78 3.81 -10.08 4.51
CA LEU A 78 5.18 -9.94 4.04
C LEU A 78 5.49 -11.05 3.04
N ILE A 79 6.02 -10.68 1.89
CA ILE A 79 6.30 -11.56 0.75
C ILE A 79 7.79 -11.47 0.44
N SER A 80 8.52 -12.56 0.67
CA SER A 80 9.96 -12.62 0.49
C SER A 80 10.31 -13.57 -0.66
N PHE A 81 10.92 -13.04 -1.73
CA PHE A 81 11.38 -13.83 -2.89
C PHE A 81 12.81 -14.35 -2.69
N SER A 82 13.58 -13.70 -1.82
CA SER A 82 14.94 -14.06 -1.40
C SER A 82 15.28 -13.25 -0.13
N LYS A 83 16.52 -13.33 0.38
CA LYS A 83 16.97 -12.51 1.52
C LYS A 83 16.90 -11.00 1.26
N ILE A 84 17.03 -10.60 -0.01
CA ILE A 84 17.23 -9.20 -0.42
C ILE A 84 15.92 -8.55 -0.91
N ARG A 85 14.98 -9.34 -1.44
CA ARG A 85 13.75 -8.82 -2.07
C ARG A 85 12.54 -9.14 -1.20
N LYS A 86 12.03 -8.10 -0.54
CA LYS A 86 10.85 -8.16 0.32
C LYS A 86 9.81 -7.15 -0.13
N TYR A 87 8.56 -7.60 -0.17
CA TYR A 87 7.39 -6.79 -0.46
C TYR A 87 6.36 -6.98 0.63
N ALA A 88 5.45 -6.03 0.78
CA ALA A 88 4.38 -6.14 1.75
C ALA A 88 3.04 -5.72 1.16
N VAL A 89 1.98 -6.40 1.61
CA VAL A 89 0.59 -6.09 1.30
C VAL A 89 -0.13 -5.81 2.60
N THR A 90 -0.83 -4.68 2.66
CA THR A 90 -1.54 -4.21 3.87
C THR A 90 -3.02 -4.54 3.82
N PHE A 91 -3.56 -4.90 4.97
CA PHE A 91 -4.99 -5.05 5.23
C PHE A 91 -5.40 -4.14 6.39
N GLY A 92 -6.56 -3.48 6.26
CA GLY A 92 -7.02 -2.51 7.25
C GLY A 92 -6.18 -1.23 7.26
N TYR A 93 -5.84 -0.75 8.45
CA TYR A 93 -5.08 0.50 8.67
C TYR A 93 -3.56 0.27 8.81
N ALA A 94 -3.06 -0.88 8.37
CA ALA A 94 -1.64 -1.24 8.49
C ALA A 94 -0.68 -0.41 7.61
N PHE A 95 -1.20 0.40 6.69
CA PHE A 95 -0.39 1.20 5.76
C PHE A 95 0.50 2.24 6.45
N HIS A 96 0.10 2.75 7.62
CA HIS A 96 0.91 3.72 8.36
C HIS A 96 2.27 3.16 8.78
N VAL A 97 2.32 1.89 9.16
CA VAL A 97 3.57 1.24 9.57
C VAL A 97 4.49 1.04 8.37
N LEU A 98 3.93 0.62 7.23
CA LEU A 98 4.74 0.40 6.04
C LEU A 98 5.33 1.68 5.46
N GLN A 99 4.67 2.84 5.62
CA GLN A 99 5.20 4.12 5.16
C GLN A 99 6.55 4.50 5.81
N GLU A 100 6.85 3.96 7.00
CA GLU A 100 8.12 4.21 7.70
C GLU A 100 9.27 3.33 7.18
N ILE A 101 8.98 2.20 6.53
CA ILE A 101 9.96 1.16 6.17
C ILE A 101 9.97 0.80 4.67
N CYS A 102 9.08 1.39 3.88
CA CYS A 102 8.99 1.13 2.45
C CYS A 102 9.88 2.06 1.64
N ASP A 103 10.34 1.56 0.49
CA ASP A 103 10.93 2.36 -0.57
C ASP A 103 9.86 3.32 -1.13
N LEU A 104 10.00 4.61 -0.81
CA LEU A 104 9.03 5.65 -1.19
C LEU A 104 9.00 5.93 -2.70
N ASN A 105 10.08 5.62 -3.42
CA ASN A 105 10.18 5.89 -4.86
C ASN A 105 9.69 4.71 -5.70
N PHE A 106 9.69 3.50 -5.15
CA PHE A 106 9.27 2.26 -5.84
C PHE A 106 8.04 2.39 -6.75
N ALA A 107 6.95 2.97 -6.23
CA ALA A 107 5.71 3.07 -6.98
C ALA A 107 5.76 4.16 -8.06
N MET A 108 6.56 5.22 -7.86
CA MET A 108 6.80 6.25 -8.86
C MET A 108 7.71 5.74 -9.98
N ASP A 109 8.78 5.02 -9.66
CA ASP A 109 9.67 4.38 -10.65
C ASP A 109 8.89 3.42 -11.55
N PHE A 110 7.94 2.67 -10.96
CA PHE A 110 7.04 1.83 -11.72
C PHE A 110 6.09 2.64 -12.62
N ALA A 111 5.54 3.73 -12.08
CA ALA A 111 4.62 4.60 -12.81
C ALA A 111 5.29 5.22 -14.04
N GLU A 112 6.53 5.71 -13.92
CA GLU A 112 7.28 6.30 -15.03
C GLU A 112 7.48 5.33 -16.19
N LYS A 113 7.74 4.05 -15.89
CA LYS A 113 7.94 3.02 -16.91
C LYS A 113 6.62 2.50 -17.52
N GLN A 114 5.51 2.54 -16.77
CA GLN A 114 4.23 1.95 -17.21
C GLN A 114 3.17 2.94 -17.69
N LEU A 115 3.28 4.22 -17.31
CA LEU A 115 2.32 5.25 -17.71
C LEU A 115 2.95 6.13 -18.79
N GLN A 116 2.43 6.03 -20.02
CA GLN A 116 2.74 7.04 -21.03
C GLN A 116 2.10 8.36 -20.64
N SER A 117 2.79 9.48 -20.90
CA SER A 117 2.31 10.85 -20.62
C SER A 117 0.91 11.12 -21.18
N SER A 118 0.54 10.48 -22.29
CA SER A 118 -0.77 10.57 -22.96
C SER A 118 -1.91 9.82 -22.24
N HIS A 119 -1.60 8.96 -21.26
CA HIS A 119 -2.57 8.10 -20.56
C HIS A 119 -2.63 8.36 -19.04
N ILE A 120 -2.00 9.45 -18.58
CA ILE A 120 -2.05 9.88 -17.18
C ILE A 120 -3.37 10.63 -16.95
N ASN A 121 -4.23 10.09 -16.08
CA ASN A 121 -5.54 10.65 -15.78
C ASN A 121 -5.53 11.58 -14.56
N LEU A 122 -4.53 11.48 -13.68
CA LEU A 122 -4.41 12.31 -12.48
C LEU A 122 -2.96 12.38 -11.98
N LYS A 123 -2.46 13.60 -11.71
CA LYS A 123 -1.20 13.86 -10.99
C LYS A 123 -1.48 14.74 -9.78
N SER A 124 -0.88 14.44 -8.63
CA SER A 124 -0.90 15.37 -7.48
C SER A 124 0.50 15.57 -6.91
N SER A 125 0.87 16.83 -6.70
CA SER A 125 2.09 17.27 -6.02
C SER A 125 1.73 17.85 -4.65
N SER A 126 2.62 17.74 -3.66
CA SER A 126 2.44 18.37 -2.35
C SER A 126 3.77 18.86 -1.82
N TYR A 127 3.71 20.05 -1.24
CA TYR A 127 4.84 20.85 -0.81
C TYR A 127 4.57 21.27 0.69
N VAL A 128 5.59 21.48 1.54
CA VAL A 128 5.46 21.95 2.96
C VAL A 128 6.50 23.03 3.35
N GLN A 129 6.04 24.16 3.95
CA GLN A 129 6.76 25.41 4.36
C GLN A 129 6.80 26.59 3.34
N ASN A 130 5.66 27.25 3.04
CA ASN A 130 5.41 28.16 1.87
C ASN A 130 5.38 27.47 0.51
N VAL A 131 5.21 26.17 0.61
CA VAL A 131 5.44 25.13 -0.37
C VAL A 131 3.97 24.56 -0.38
N LYS A 132 3.32 24.62 -1.55
CA LYS A 132 1.88 24.40 -1.85
C LYS A 132 1.20 23.12 -1.28
N ILE A 133 0.15 23.37 -0.49
CA ILE A 133 -0.85 22.40 -0.01
C ILE A 133 -1.85 22.09 -1.14
N LYS A 134 -1.98 20.80 -1.46
CA LYS A 134 -3.04 20.14 -2.27
C LYS A 134 -3.48 20.85 -3.55
N GLY A 135 -2.75 20.56 -4.64
CA GLY A 135 -3.26 20.69 -6.01
C GLY A 135 -3.61 19.32 -6.58
N LEU A 136 -4.90 18.99 -6.61
CA LEU A 136 -5.43 17.89 -7.44
C LEU A 136 -5.50 18.42 -8.87
N ILE A 137 -4.47 18.20 -9.68
CA ILE A 137 -4.48 18.62 -11.08
C ILE A 137 -5.07 17.48 -11.91
N ASN A 138 -6.37 17.55 -12.16
CA ASN A 138 -7.04 16.77 -13.21
C ASN A 138 -6.62 17.35 -14.58
N LEU A 139 -5.46 16.93 -15.09
CA LEU A 139 -5.05 17.22 -16.46
C LEU A 139 -5.72 16.23 -17.40
N ARG A 140 -6.78 16.67 -18.08
CA ARG A 140 -7.32 15.98 -19.25
C ARG A 140 -6.32 16.15 -20.41
N SER A 141 -5.70 15.04 -20.79
CA SER A 141 -5.15 14.61 -22.10
C SER A 141 -4.41 15.55 -23.06
N ASP A 142 -4.47 16.88 -23.02
CA ASP A 142 -4.02 17.69 -24.18
C ASP A 142 -3.04 18.85 -23.91
N LEU A 143 -2.39 18.91 -22.75
CA LEU A 143 -1.37 19.95 -22.52
C LEU A 143 -0.05 19.36 -22.05
N ILE A 144 0.90 19.35 -22.98
CA ILE A 144 2.34 19.24 -22.75
C ILE A 144 2.73 20.37 -21.79
N ALA A 145 2.77 20.09 -20.49
CA ALA A 145 3.40 20.97 -19.52
C ALA A 145 4.82 20.45 -19.29
N MET A 146 5.77 21.20 -19.84
CA MET A 146 7.21 20.98 -19.68
C MET A 146 7.56 20.98 -18.18
N ASN A 147 8.45 20.07 -17.81
CA ASN A 147 9.04 19.95 -16.48
C ASN A 147 9.59 21.31 -16.02
N GLU A 148 9.08 21.84 -14.90
CA GLU A 148 9.83 22.83 -14.13
C GLU A 148 10.68 22.09 -13.08
N ALA A 149 11.97 22.42 -13.01
CA ALA A 149 12.91 21.80 -12.08
C ALA A 149 12.45 22.03 -10.63
N GLY A 150 12.08 20.95 -9.92
CA GLY A 150 11.72 20.98 -8.50
C GLY A 150 10.37 20.36 -8.13
N GLU A 151 9.58 19.86 -9.07
CA GLU A 151 8.31 19.18 -8.75
C GLU A 151 8.48 17.67 -8.48
N SER A 152 8.08 17.20 -7.30
CA SER A 152 7.89 15.78 -6.99
C SER A 152 6.40 15.42 -6.95
N PHE A 153 6.00 14.42 -7.74
CA PHE A 153 4.63 13.90 -7.72
C PHE A 153 4.49 12.89 -6.58
N ASN A 154 3.46 13.06 -5.73
CA ASN A 154 3.19 12.17 -4.59
C ASN A 154 2.07 11.16 -4.91
N PHE A 155 1.38 11.34 -6.02
CA PHE A 155 0.40 10.37 -6.54
C PHE A 155 0.25 10.52 -8.06
N VAL A 156 0.24 9.38 -8.76
CA VAL A 156 -0.02 9.28 -10.20
C VAL A 156 -1.05 8.19 -10.43
N SER A 157 -2.06 8.47 -11.27
CA SER A 157 -2.96 7.42 -11.76
C SER A 157 -3.17 7.51 -13.26
N GLY A 158 -3.33 6.35 -13.89
CA GLY A 158 -3.48 6.27 -15.34
C GLY A 158 -3.78 4.86 -15.83
N THR A 159 -3.82 4.72 -17.14
CA THR A 159 -3.95 3.42 -17.80
C THR A 159 -2.55 2.86 -18.07
N PRO A 160 -2.18 1.69 -17.53
CA PRO A 160 -0.85 1.11 -17.77
C PRO A 160 -0.72 0.65 -19.22
N LEU A 161 0.50 0.67 -19.75
CA LEU A 161 0.83 0.16 -21.10
C LEU A 161 0.38 -1.30 -21.27
N ASN A 162 0.64 -2.13 -20.26
CA ASN A 162 0.23 -3.54 -20.26
C ASN A 162 -1.09 -3.72 -19.48
N THR A 163 -2.20 -3.38 -20.13
CA THR A 163 -3.55 -3.48 -19.53
C THR A 163 -3.98 -4.93 -19.25
N ASP A 164 -3.45 -5.90 -19.98
CA ASP A 164 -3.75 -7.33 -19.79
C ASP A 164 -3.19 -7.86 -18.46
N HIS A 165 -1.98 -7.44 -18.10
CA HIS A 165 -1.33 -7.90 -16.87
C HIS A 165 -1.69 -7.07 -15.63
N PHE A 166 -1.77 -5.74 -15.74
CA PHE A 166 -1.97 -4.81 -14.61
C PHE A 166 -3.42 -4.32 -14.46
N GLY A 167 -4.27 -4.60 -15.46
CA GLY A 167 -5.66 -4.14 -15.48
C GLY A 167 -5.82 -2.76 -16.11
N LYS A 168 -7.05 -2.23 -16.06
CA LYS A 168 -7.44 -1.01 -16.79
C LYS A 168 -7.00 0.29 -16.12
N LYS A 169 -6.68 0.24 -14.82
CA LYS A 169 -6.27 1.39 -14.02
C LYS A 169 -5.13 1.00 -13.08
N LEU A 170 -4.15 1.90 -13.00
CA LEU A 170 -3.03 1.87 -12.08
C LEU A 170 -3.07 3.14 -11.21
N GLU A 171 -2.82 2.98 -9.93
CA GLU A 171 -2.69 4.07 -8.96
C GLU A 171 -1.37 3.87 -8.20
N CYS A 172 -0.48 4.85 -8.25
CA CYS A 172 0.84 4.82 -7.64
C CYS A 172 1.02 6.02 -6.69
N SER A 173 1.39 5.74 -5.44
CA SER A 173 1.87 6.73 -4.46
C SER A 173 3.13 6.21 -3.78
N ASN A 174 3.04 5.77 -2.52
CA ASN A 174 4.05 4.96 -1.84
C ASN A 174 3.78 3.46 -2.05
N SER A 175 2.64 3.13 -2.66
CA SER A 175 2.26 1.76 -3.01
C SER A 175 1.74 1.71 -4.44
N ILE A 176 1.83 0.52 -5.03
CA ILE A 176 1.24 0.23 -6.33
C ILE A 176 -0.10 -0.44 -6.09
N GLN A 177 -1.17 0.17 -6.58
CA GLN A 177 -2.51 -0.41 -6.61
C GLN A 177 -2.97 -0.64 -8.04
N CYS A 178 -3.07 -1.91 -8.41
CA CYS A 178 -3.62 -2.36 -9.68
C CYS A 178 -5.14 -2.58 -9.55
N SER A 179 -5.88 -2.25 -10.62
CA SER A 179 -7.33 -2.56 -10.71
C SER A 179 -7.64 -4.06 -10.84
N LYS A 180 -6.63 -4.89 -11.12
CA LYS A 180 -6.75 -6.35 -11.15
C LYS A 180 -7.18 -6.89 -9.78
N LYS A 181 -8.22 -7.73 -9.78
CA LYS A 181 -8.75 -8.31 -8.55
C LYS A 181 -7.99 -9.59 -8.21
N PHE A 182 -7.54 -9.70 -6.96
CA PHE A 182 -6.93 -10.91 -6.41
C PHE A 182 -7.83 -11.57 -5.36
N SER A 183 -7.71 -12.89 -5.24
CA SER A 183 -8.28 -13.70 -4.15
C SER A 183 -7.14 -14.15 -3.23
N LEU A 184 -7.45 -14.58 -2.00
CA LEU A 184 -6.50 -15.15 -1.03
C LEU A 184 -7.11 -16.39 -0.36
N GLN A 185 -7.82 -17.22 -1.13
CA GLN A 185 -8.56 -18.36 -0.59
C GLN A 185 -7.73 -19.65 -0.59
N ASN A 186 -6.70 -19.73 -1.42
CA ASN A 186 -5.91 -20.94 -1.61
C ASN A 186 -4.45 -20.63 -1.98
N LEU A 187 -3.63 -21.67 -2.07
CA LEU A 187 -2.22 -21.56 -2.42
C LEU A 187 -2.00 -21.09 -3.87
N GLU A 188 -2.90 -21.42 -4.81
CA GLU A 188 -2.79 -20.94 -6.21
C GLU A 188 -2.96 -19.43 -6.31
N ASP A 189 -3.80 -18.85 -5.46
CA ASP A 189 -3.97 -17.41 -5.36
C ASP A 189 -2.67 -16.73 -4.90
N LEU A 190 -1.96 -17.31 -3.93
CA LEU A 190 -0.65 -16.83 -3.51
C LEU A 190 0.37 -16.89 -4.65
N LYS A 191 0.36 -17.98 -5.46
CA LYS A 191 1.20 -18.08 -6.66
C LYS A 191 0.92 -16.96 -7.65
N LYS A 192 -0.35 -16.67 -7.93
CA LYS A 192 -0.75 -15.58 -8.84
C LYS A 192 -0.26 -14.22 -8.34
N ILE A 193 -0.31 -13.97 -7.03
CA ILE A 193 0.23 -12.75 -6.42
C ILE A 193 1.76 -12.71 -6.57
N GLY A 194 2.44 -13.81 -6.26
CA GLY A 194 3.90 -13.93 -6.42
C GLY A 194 4.35 -13.65 -7.86
N HIS A 195 3.67 -14.25 -8.84
CA HIS A 195 3.92 -13.99 -10.25
C HIS A 195 3.65 -12.53 -10.63
N HIS A 196 2.58 -11.93 -10.13
CA HIS A 196 2.27 -10.52 -10.39
C HIS A 196 3.36 -9.58 -9.87
N ILE A 197 3.86 -9.80 -8.66
CA ILE A 197 4.93 -9.00 -8.07
C ILE A 197 6.23 -9.15 -8.86
N ASN A 198 6.57 -10.37 -9.30
CA ASN A 198 7.71 -10.59 -10.19
C ASN A 198 7.61 -9.78 -11.49
N GLN A 199 6.41 -9.69 -12.10
CA GLN A 199 6.21 -8.87 -13.29
C GLN A 199 6.41 -7.37 -13.01
N ILE A 200 6.03 -6.89 -11.82
CA ILE A 200 6.30 -5.51 -11.40
C ILE A 200 7.80 -5.28 -11.24
N ASP A 201 8.51 -6.21 -10.61
CA ASP A 201 9.95 -6.11 -10.37
C ASP A 201 10.76 -6.10 -11.68
N LEU A 202 10.35 -6.92 -12.66
CA LEU A 202 10.97 -6.96 -14.00
C LEU A 202 10.84 -5.64 -14.76
N VAL A 203 9.79 -4.86 -14.48
CA VAL A 203 9.63 -3.55 -15.09
C VAL A 203 10.60 -2.55 -14.47
N ILE A 204 10.80 -2.59 -13.14
CA ILE A 204 11.57 -1.58 -12.40
C ILE A 204 13.07 -1.87 -12.43
N SER A 205 13.46 -3.14 -12.55
CA SER A 205 14.84 -3.56 -12.84
C SER A 205 15.39 -2.91 -14.11
#